data_AF-A0A6I9PVD9-F1
#
_entry.id   AF-A0A6I9PVD9-F1
#
_cell.length_a   1.000
_cell.length_b   1.000
_cell.length_c   1.000
_cell.angle_alpha   90.00
_cell.angle_beta   90.00
_cell.angle_gamma   90.00
#
_symmetry.space_group_name_H-M   'P 1'
#
loop_
_entity.id
_entity.type
_entity.pdbx_description
1 polymer ?
#
loop_
_entity_poly.entity_id
_entity_poly.type
_entity_poly.pdbx_seq_one_letter_code
_entity_poly.pdbx_strand_id
1 'polypeptide(L)'
;MKLLTHNMLTSHVKGVTKGYPLLIKATEVKVNEVDFNPQFVSRMIPKLEWSALVQAADEVCQTPIIFNISQIHLKHEYPSALQRDKERA
;
A
#
# COMPACT_ATOMS: atom_id res chain seq x y z
N MET A 1 13.16 -1.80 -0.75
CA MET A 1 12.79 -0.45 -0.26
C MET A 1 11.30 -0.42 0.07
N LYS A 2 10.85 0.37 1.07
CA LYS A 2 9.42 0.53 1.37
C LYS A 2 8.76 1.46 0.35
N LEU A 3 7.50 1.21 -0.02
CA LEU A 3 6.74 2.07 -0.94
C LEU A 3 6.64 3.53 -0.44
N LEU A 4 6.60 3.74 0.87
CA LEU A 4 6.64 5.07 1.48
C LEU A 4 7.91 5.85 1.11
N THR A 5 9.07 5.18 1.12
CA THR A 5 10.34 5.78 0.73
C THR A 5 10.32 6.12 -0.75
N HIS A 6 9.83 5.21 -1.60
CA HIS A 6 9.70 5.46 -3.04
C HIS A 6 8.87 6.71 -3.34
N ASN A 7 7.77 6.91 -2.60
CA ASN A 7 6.86 8.04 -2.79
C ASN A 7 7.54 9.41 -2.56
N MET A 8 8.68 9.44 -1.87
CA MET A 8 9.48 10.66 -1.62
C MET A 8 10.65 10.85 -2.59
N LEU A 9 10.92 9.89 -3.50
CA LEU A 9 12.05 9.96 -4.41
C LEU A 9 11.68 10.73 -5.69
N THR A 10 12.55 11.65 -6.11
CA THR A 10 12.40 12.44 -7.34
C THR A 10 13.73 12.48 -8.09
N SER A 11 13.69 12.33 -9.42
CA SER A 11 14.86 12.46 -10.28
C SER A 11 15.28 13.92 -10.42
N HIS A 12 16.57 14.18 -10.22
CA HIS A 12 17.20 15.50 -10.36
C HIS A 12 18.24 15.54 -11.50
N VAL A 13 18.14 14.61 -12.47
CA VAL A 13 19.05 14.56 -13.61
C VAL A 13 18.88 15.83 -14.47
N LYS A 14 20.01 16.43 -14.89
CA LYS A 14 19.99 17.64 -15.72
C LYS A 14 19.18 17.39 -17.01
N GLY A 15 18.22 18.28 -17.28
CA GLY A 15 17.34 18.19 -18.46
C GLY A 15 16.07 17.35 -18.28
N VAL A 16 15.80 16.82 -17.09
CA VAL A 16 14.54 16.09 -16.83
C VAL A 16 13.35 17.05 -16.77
N THR A 17 12.30 16.75 -17.53
CA THR A 17 11.06 17.54 -17.54
C THR A 17 10.00 16.99 -16.58
N LYS A 18 10.04 15.69 -16.28
CA LYS A 18 9.19 15.01 -15.28
C LYS A 18 10.07 14.15 -14.39
N GLY A 19 10.49 14.69 -13.25
CA GLY A 19 11.31 13.98 -12.27
C GLY A 19 10.54 13.06 -11.33
N TYR A 20 9.21 13.12 -11.36
CA TYR A 20 8.31 12.41 -10.45
C TYR A 20 7.02 11.98 -11.18
N PRO A 21 6.44 10.81 -10.84
CA PRO A 21 7.00 9.75 -9.99
C PRO A 21 8.12 8.97 -10.69
N LEU A 22 8.93 8.25 -9.92
CA LEU A 22 9.86 7.27 -10.47
C LEU A 22 9.11 5.98 -10.81
N LEU A 23 9.48 5.35 -11.92
CA LEU A 23 8.98 4.02 -12.27
C LEU A 23 9.77 2.97 -11.51
N ILE A 24 9.10 1.97 -10.95
CA ILE A 24 9.74 0.89 -10.20
C ILE A 24 9.49 -0.45 -10.85
N LYS A 25 10.56 -1.20 -11.08
CA LYS A 25 10.49 -2.59 -11.51
C LYS A 25 11.13 -3.45 -10.43
N ALA A 26 10.29 -4.08 -9.60
CA ALA A 26 10.76 -4.97 -8.57
C ALA A 26 11.13 -6.34 -9.18
N THR A 27 12.34 -6.82 -8.89
CA THR A 27 12.76 -8.18 -9.22
C THR A 27 12.54 -9.14 -8.05
N GLU A 28 12.58 -8.63 -6.83
CA GLU A 28 12.33 -9.36 -5.58
C GLU A 28 11.54 -8.48 -4.63
N VAL A 29 10.51 -9.06 -4.00
CA VAL A 29 9.66 -8.37 -3.02
C VAL A 29 9.65 -9.19 -1.74
N LYS A 30 9.79 -8.53 -0.60
CA LYS A 30 9.73 -9.15 0.73
C LYS A 30 8.67 -8.46 1.58
N VAL A 31 7.82 -9.26 2.20
CA VAL A 31 6.87 -8.79 3.21
C VAL A 31 7.57 -8.82 4.56
N ASN A 32 7.62 -7.68 5.24
CA ASN A 32 8.15 -7.56 6.59
C ASN A 32 7.03 -7.04 7.48
N GLU A 33 6.70 -7.80 8.53
CA GLU A 33 5.76 -7.36 9.54
C GLU A 33 6.35 -6.18 10.33
N VAL A 34 5.51 -5.19 10.60
CA VAL A 34 5.87 -3.98 11.37
C VAL A 34 4.72 -3.64 12.30
N ASP A 35 5.04 -3.22 13.52
CA ASP A 35 4.03 -2.79 14.48
C ASP A 35 3.25 -1.60 13.95
N PHE A 36 1.93 -1.68 14.06
CA PHE A 36 1.05 -0.60 13.62
C PHE A 36 1.21 0.62 14.53
N ASN A 37 1.61 1.74 13.94
CA ASN A 37 1.73 3.02 14.63
C ASN A 37 0.74 4.03 14.04
N PRO A 38 -0.45 4.21 14.65
CA PRO A 38 -1.49 5.08 14.11
C PRO A 38 -1.06 6.55 14.02
N GLN A 39 -0.25 7.02 14.98
CA GLN A 39 0.24 8.41 15.02
C GLN A 39 1.27 8.69 13.92
N PHE A 40 2.01 7.67 13.49
CA PHE A 40 2.88 7.78 12.32
C PHE A 40 2.05 7.82 11.04
N VAL A 41 1.13 6.87 10.87
CA VAL A 41 0.31 6.77 9.64
C VAL A 41 -0.52 8.03 9.42
N SER A 42 -1.18 8.55 10.45
CA SER A 42 -1.99 9.78 10.36
C SER A 42 -1.19 10.99 9.88
N ARG A 43 0.07 11.13 10.31
CA ARG A 43 0.98 12.21 9.89
C ARG A 43 1.55 12.01 8.48
N MET A 44 1.58 10.77 8.00
CA MET A 44 2.09 10.44 6.66
C MET A 44 1.01 10.59 5.59
N ILE A 45 -0.24 10.20 5.87
CA ILE A 45 -1.39 10.31 4.95
C ILE A 45 -1.44 11.64 4.16
N PRO A 46 -1.35 12.82 4.80
CA PRO A 46 -1.43 14.10 4.06
C PRO A 46 -0.17 14.44 3.24
N LYS A 47 0.94 13.73 3.44
CA LYS A 47 2.22 13.95 2.74
C LYS A 47 2.43 13.01 1.56
N LEU A 48 1.50 12.09 1.34
CA LEU A 48 1.59 11.08 0.29
C LEU A 48 1.06 11.62 -1.02
N GLU A 49 1.80 11.37 -2.09
CA GLU A 49 1.29 11.47 -3.44
C GLU A 49 0.57 10.17 -3.80
N TRP A 50 -0.76 10.18 -3.65
CA TRP A 50 -1.59 8.98 -3.73
C TRP A 50 -1.54 8.29 -5.09
N SER A 51 -1.57 9.05 -6.18
CA SER A 51 -1.50 8.52 -7.55
C SER A 51 -0.19 7.79 -7.80
N ALA A 52 0.94 8.35 -7.35
CA ALA A 52 2.25 7.71 -7.44
C ALA A 52 2.36 6.47 -6.56
N LEU A 53 1.75 6.49 -5.36
CA LEU A 53 1.77 5.33 -4.46
C LEU A 53 0.95 4.16 -5.02
N VAL A 54 -0.22 4.42 -5.59
CA VAL A 54 -1.08 3.40 -6.23
C VAL A 54 -0.37 2.83 -7.45
N GLN A 55 0.19 3.67 -8.32
CA GLN A 55 0.96 3.22 -9.47
C GLN A 55 2.14 2.32 -9.06
N ALA A 56 2.89 2.73 -8.04
CA ALA A 56 4.00 1.95 -7.50
C ALA A 56 3.51 0.60 -6.91
N ALA A 57 2.37 0.59 -6.23
CA ALA A 57 1.78 -0.65 -5.71
C ALA A 57 1.38 -1.60 -6.84
N ASP A 58 0.76 -1.11 -7.91
CA ASP A 58 0.39 -1.90 -9.09
C ASP A 58 1.62 -2.48 -9.78
N GLU A 59 2.67 -1.67 -10.00
CA GLU A 59 3.92 -2.12 -10.63
C GLU A 59 4.63 -3.23 -9.82
N VAL A 60 4.54 -3.16 -8.49
CA VAL A 60 5.09 -4.20 -7.60
C VAL A 60 4.18 -5.43 -7.57
N CYS A 61 2.85 -5.26 -7.56
CA CYS A 61 1.87 -6.35 -7.50
C CYS A 61 1.76 -7.15 -8.80
N GLN A 62 2.16 -6.58 -9.94
CA GLN A 62 2.27 -7.32 -11.21
C GLN A 62 3.38 -8.39 -11.18
N THR A 63 4.23 -8.42 -10.16
CA THR A 63 5.13 -9.56 -9.94
C THR A 63 4.32 -10.75 -9.39
N PRO A 64 4.38 -11.94 -10.03
CA PRO A 64 3.48 -13.07 -9.77
C PRO A 64 3.64 -13.73 -8.39
N ILE A 65 4.40 -13.12 -7.46
CA ILE A 65 4.85 -13.80 -6.24
C ILE A 65 4.03 -13.39 -5.00
N ILE A 66 3.37 -12.22 -4.91
CA ILE A 66 2.94 -11.72 -3.57
C ILE A 66 1.49 -11.22 -3.39
N PHE A 67 0.66 -10.99 -4.41
CA PHE A 67 -0.69 -10.43 -4.15
C PHE A 67 -1.84 -11.38 -4.47
N ASN A 68 -2.13 -12.32 -3.55
CA ASN A 68 -3.45 -12.93 -3.47
C ASN A 68 -4.33 -12.04 -2.57
N ILE A 69 -5.07 -11.14 -3.22
CA ILE A 69 -5.96 -10.14 -2.61
C ILE A 69 -7.04 -10.78 -1.71
N SER A 70 -7.22 -12.10 -1.79
CA SER A 70 -8.09 -12.89 -0.92
C SER A 70 -7.63 -12.98 0.55
N GLN A 71 -6.37 -12.68 0.86
CA GLN A 71 -5.86 -12.74 2.25
C GLN A 71 -6.12 -11.46 3.07
N ILE A 72 -6.57 -10.36 2.45
CA ILE A 72 -6.88 -9.11 3.18
C ILE A 72 -8.25 -9.18 3.90
N HIS A 73 -9.13 -10.12 3.52
CA HIS A 73 -10.50 -10.20 4.06
C HIS A 73 -10.66 -11.08 5.32
N LEU A 74 -9.58 -11.65 5.88
CA LEU A 74 -9.69 -12.71 6.91
C LEU A 74 -9.03 -12.40 8.28
N LYS A 75 -8.90 -11.13 8.68
CA LYS A 75 -8.48 -10.78 10.07
C LYS A 75 -9.37 -9.80 10.83
N HIS A 76 -10.50 -9.37 10.27
CA HIS A 76 -11.56 -8.73 11.06
C HIS A 76 -12.82 -9.59 11.02
N GLU A 77 -12.78 -10.65 11.83
CA GLU A 77 -13.95 -11.40 12.25
C GLU A 77 -14.92 -10.41 12.92
N TYR A 78 -16.08 -10.18 12.29
CA TYR A 78 -17.21 -9.55 12.97
C TYR A 78 -17.59 -10.43 14.17
N PRO A 79 -17.74 -9.88 15.39
CA PRO A 79 -18.23 -10.66 16.50
C PRO A 79 -19.63 -11.16 16.19
N SER A 80 -19.81 -12.48 16.26
CA SER A 80 -21.00 -13.29 15.95
C SER A 80 -22.29 -12.91 16.69
N ALA A 81 -22.27 -11.86 17.50
CA ALA A 81 -23.41 -11.34 18.24
C ALA A 81 -24.40 -10.53 17.36
N LEU A 82 -23.96 -9.99 16.21
CA LEU A 82 -24.77 -9.10 15.35
C LEU A 82 -25.45 -9.79 14.16
N GLN A 83 -25.28 -11.10 13.99
CA GLN A 83 -25.94 -11.86 12.92
C GLN A 83 -27.32 -12.42 13.29
N ARG A 84 -27.74 -12.38 14.57
CA ARG A 84 -29.05 -12.92 14.99
C ARG A 84 -30.24 -11.97 14.84
N ASP A 85 -30.02 -10.68 14.57
CA ASP A 85 -31.12 -9.71 14.53
C ASP A 85 -31.69 -9.45 13.13
N LYS A 86 -31.13 -10.05 12.07
CA LYS A 86 -31.65 -9.91 10.69
C LYS A 86 -32.60 -11.02 10.24
N GLU A 87 -32.81 -12.07 11.05
CA GLU A 87 -33.73 -13.17 10.73
C GLU A 87 -35.09 -13.06 11.44
N ARG A 88 -35.37 -11.92 12.10
CA ARG A 88 -36.61 -11.72 12.87
C ARG A 88 -37.41 -10.44 12.57
N ALA A 89 -37.20 -9.81 11.42
CA ALA A 89 -38.01 -8.70 10.94
C ALA A 89 -38.47 -8.93 9.50
#